data_AF-A0A6P9F419-F1
#
_entry.id   AF-A0A6P9F419-F1
#
_cell.length_a   1.000
_cell.length_b   1.000
_cell.length_c   1.000
_cell.angle_alpha   90.00
_cell.angle_beta   90.00
_cell.angle_gamma   90.00
#
_symmetry.space_group_name_H-M   'P 1'
#
loop_
_entity.id
_entity.type
_entity.pdbx_description
1 polymer ?
#
loop_
_entity_poly.entity_id
_entity_poly.type
_entity_poly.pdbx_seq_one_letter_code
_entity_poly.pdbx_strand_id
1 'polypeptide(L)'
;MDSPEVTFTLAYLVFAVCFVFTPTEFHSAGLTVQNLLSGWLGSEDAAFVPYHLRRTSATLLCHSLLPLGYYVGMCFAASEKQLYSLSQAPEAWRLFLLLAVTLPTIASTLIYYWSCDQWARHPLARTLALYALPQSGWRAVASSVNTEFRRIDKFATGAPGARVIVTDTWVMKVTTYRVHAARQQDVHLTVTGSRQHALSADSSLPVQLLTIHVASASPGVRAFDIRLNSTEYGELCEKLRAPIRSAANVVIHQSLGDLFLETFASLVEVNPTYSVPSSQVGVAAGLGTQYGVGPISRAL
;
A
#
# COMPACT_ATOMS: atom_id res chain seq x y z
N MET A 1 -18.01 -38.30 2.65
CA MET A 1 -18.73 -37.28 3.44
C MET A 1 -17.68 -36.40 4.07
N ASP A 2 -17.60 -35.16 3.62
CA ASP A 2 -16.59 -34.21 4.07
C ASP A 2 -16.72 -34.01 5.58
N SER A 3 -15.66 -34.31 6.33
CA SER A 3 -15.68 -34.13 7.78
C SER A 3 -15.93 -32.64 8.09
N PRO A 4 -16.91 -32.30 8.94
CA PRO A 4 -17.28 -30.90 9.23
C PRO A 4 -16.09 -30.05 9.70
N GLU A 5 -15.12 -30.69 10.35
CA GLU A 5 -13.86 -30.10 10.78
C GLU A 5 -13.00 -29.56 9.62
N VAL A 6 -12.90 -30.31 8.52
CA VAL A 6 -12.10 -29.93 7.34
C VAL A 6 -12.77 -28.79 6.62
N THR A 7 -14.08 -28.84 6.45
CA THR A 7 -14.88 -27.75 5.85
C THR A 7 -14.77 -26.48 6.68
N PHE A 8 -14.90 -26.58 8.01
CA PHE A 8 -14.73 -25.44 8.90
C PHE A 8 -13.32 -24.87 8.83
N THR A 9 -12.30 -25.73 8.84
CA THR A 9 -10.89 -25.29 8.78
C THR A 9 -10.57 -24.57 7.49
N LEU A 10 -11.03 -25.08 6.34
CA LEU A 10 -10.86 -24.43 5.05
C LEU A 10 -11.57 -23.06 5.03
N ALA A 11 -12.83 -23.02 5.45
CA ALA A 11 -13.60 -21.77 5.49
C ALA A 11 -12.96 -20.73 6.43
N TYR A 12 -12.51 -21.15 7.61
CA TYR A 12 -11.85 -20.28 8.58
C TYR A 12 -10.50 -19.77 8.06
N LEU A 13 -9.72 -20.62 7.38
CA LEU A 13 -8.45 -20.21 6.79
C LEU A 13 -8.66 -19.13 5.72
N VAL A 14 -9.63 -19.32 4.82
CA VAL A 14 -9.98 -18.32 3.81
C VAL A 14 -10.42 -17.02 4.50
N PHE A 15 -11.31 -17.11 5.50
CA PHE A 15 -11.73 -15.95 6.28
C PHE A 15 -10.56 -15.24 6.94
N ALA A 16 -9.66 -15.95 7.63
CA ALA A 16 -8.52 -15.37 8.33
C ALA A 16 -7.54 -14.70 7.37
N VAL A 17 -7.24 -15.33 6.23
CA VAL A 17 -6.39 -14.74 5.18
C VAL A 17 -7.04 -13.48 4.62
N CYS A 18 -8.32 -13.52 4.26
CA CYS A 18 -9.03 -12.34 3.76
C CYS A 18 -9.23 -11.25 4.83
N PHE A 19 -9.33 -11.61 6.11
CA PHE A 19 -9.43 -10.63 7.18
C PHE A 19 -8.09 -9.89 7.40
N VAL A 20 -6.97 -10.63 7.38
CA VAL A 20 -5.62 -10.06 7.55
C VAL A 20 -5.16 -9.30 6.30
N PHE A 21 -5.38 -9.90 5.13
CA PHE A 21 -5.08 -9.32 3.81
C PHE A 21 -6.39 -8.94 3.15
N THR A 22 -6.99 -7.85 3.63
CA THR A 22 -8.32 -7.39 3.21
C THR A 22 -8.39 -7.16 1.70
N PRO A 23 -9.04 -8.05 0.93
CA PRO A 23 -9.32 -7.76 -0.47
C PRO A 23 -10.44 -6.73 -0.58
N THR A 24 -10.67 -6.21 -1.78
CA THR A 24 -11.66 -5.15 -2.03
C THR A 24 -13.07 -5.57 -1.62
N GLU A 25 -13.42 -6.85 -1.72
CA GLU A 25 -14.71 -7.40 -1.33
C GLU A 25 -14.94 -7.35 0.18
N PHE A 26 -13.94 -7.74 0.99
CA PHE A 26 -14.03 -7.66 2.45
C PHE A 26 -14.07 -6.20 2.92
N HIS A 27 -13.32 -5.34 2.24
CA HIS A 27 -13.37 -3.91 2.50
C HIS A 27 -14.77 -3.35 2.24
N SER A 28 -15.35 -3.69 1.09
CA SER A 28 -16.70 -3.26 0.67
C SER A 28 -17.80 -3.83 1.56
N ALA A 29 -17.63 -5.05 2.07
CA ALA A 29 -18.54 -5.69 3.02
C ALA A 29 -18.42 -5.13 4.45
N GLY A 30 -17.47 -4.23 4.71
CA GLY A 30 -17.26 -3.68 6.06
C GLY A 30 -16.51 -4.62 7.02
N LEU A 31 -15.95 -5.73 6.53
CA LEU A 31 -15.26 -6.75 7.34
C LEU A 31 -13.80 -6.39 7.59
N THR A 32 -13.57 -5.16 8.03
CA THR A 32 -12.22 -4.65 8.37
C THR A 32 -12.17 -4.28 9.84
N VAL A 33 -10.99 -4.38 10.45
CA VAL A 33 -10.80 -3.93 11.84
C VAL A 33 -11.20 -2.44 12.00
N GLN A 34 -10.96 -1.62 10.96
CA GLN A 34 -11.31 -0.21 11.01
C GLN A 34 -12.82 0.02 11.05
N ASN A 35 -13.59 -0.76 10.29
CA ASN A 35 -15.04 -0.63 10.23
C ASN A 35 -15.71 -1.22 11.48
N LEU A 36 -15.24 -2.38 11.94
CA LEU A 36 -15.74 -3.05 13.15
C LEU A 36 -15.53 -2.21 14.42
N LEU A 37 -14.43 -1.45 14.49
CA LEU A 37 -14.08 -0.61 15.64
C LEU A 37 -14.18 0.89 15.34
N SER A 38 -14.93 1.26 14.30
CA SER A 38 -15.06 2.64 13.81
C SER A 38 -15.45 3.64 14.91
N GLY A 39 -16.43 3.28 15.76
CA GLY A 39 -16.87 4.11 16.87
C GLY A 39 -15.79 4.39 17.93
N TRP A 40 -14.87 3.45 18.16
CA TRP A 40 -13.77 3.61 19.12
C TRP A 40 -12.55 4.31 18.51
N LEU A 41 -12.26 4.03 17.23
CA LEU A 41 -11.17 4.64 16.50
C LEU A 41 -11.40 6.14 16.28
N GLY A 42 -12.66 6.53 16.05
CA GLY A 42 -13.03 7.91 15.72
C GLY A 42 -12.72 8.25 14.27
N SER A 43 -12.63 9.56 13.98
CA SER A 43 -12.38 10.06 12.63
C SER A 43 -10.89 10.30 12.38
N GLU A 44 -10.39 9.72 11.31
CA GLU A 44 -9.04 9.91 10.80
C GLU A 44 -8.80 11.34 10.31
N ASP A 45 -9.79 11.94 9.63
CA ASP A 45 -9.76 13.34 9.19
C ASP A 45 -9.73 14.33 10.34
N ALA A 46 -10.40 14.00 11.46
CA ALA A 46 -10.35 14.83 12.64
C ALA A 46 -8.99 14.72 13.36
N ALA A 47 -8.46 13.51 13.56
CA ALA A 47 -7.27 13.31 14.38
C ALA A 47 -6.41 12.15 13.88
N PHE A 48 -5.64 12.42 12.83
CA PHE A 48 -4.79 11.45 12.14
C PHE A 48 -3.86 10.64 13.08
N VAL A 49 -3.05 11.30 13.90
CA VAL A 49 -2.08 10.62 14.76
C VAL A 49 -2.78 9.76 15.83
N PRO A 50 -3.70 10.30 16.66
CA PRO A 50 -4.44 9.49 17.63
C PRO A 50 -5.22 8.34 17.01
N TYR A 51 -5.85 8.56 15.86
CA TYR A 51 -6.56 7.52 15.11
C TYR A 51 -5.63 6.36 14.78
N HIS A 52 -4.44 6.65 14.24
CA HIS A 52 -3.49 5.61 13.87
C HIS A 52 -2.83 4.90 15.04
N LEU A 53 -2.62 5.57 16.18
CA LEU A 53 -2.15 4.92 17.41
C LEU A 53 -3.15 3.86 17.89
N ARG A 54 -4.44 4.20 17.88
CA ARG A 54 -5.53 3.29 18.24
C ARG A 54 -5.68 2.18 17.21
N ARG A 55 -5.64 2.53 15.93
CA ARG A 55 -5.81 1.57 14.82
C ARG A 55 -4.74 0.49 14.82
N THR A 56 -3.45 0.85 14.90
CA THR A 56 -2.37 -0.16 14.90
C THR A 56 -2.48 -1.10 16.10
N SER A 57 -2.90 -0.58 17.26
CA SER A 57 -3.12 -1.36 18.47
C SER A 57 -4.31 -2.31 18.35
N ALA A 58 -5.45 -1.80 17.85
CA ALA A 58 -6.63 -2.61 17.60
C ALA A 58 -6.39 -3.69 16.54
N THR A 59 -5.75 -3.36 15.42
CA THR A 59 -5.43 -4.32 14.37
C THR A 59 -4.49 -5.41 14.90
N LEU A 60 -3.46 -5.05 15.67
CA LEU A 60 -2.58 -6.02 16.30
C LEU A 60 -3.35 -6.98 17.22
N LEU A 61 -4.23 -6.44 18.07
CA LEU A 61 -5.03 -7.25 19.00
C LEU A 61 -6.03 -8.14 18.25
N CYS A 62 -6.81 -7.60 17.32
CA CYS A 62 -7.78 -8.36 16.52
C CYS A 62 -7.12 -9.49 15.73
N HIS A 63 -5.99 -9.23 15.08
CA HIS A 63 -5.28 -10.28 14.33
C HIS A 63 -4.66 -11.33 15.26
N SER A 64 -4.17 -10.92 16.44
CA SER A 64 -3.66 -11.87 17.43
C SER A 64 -4.73 -12.80 18.02
N LEU A 65 -6.02 -12.42 17.94
CA LEU A 65 -7.15 -13.21 18.40
C LEU A 65 -7.64 -14.24 17.39
N LEU A 66 -7.19 -14.21 16.12
CA LEU A 66 -7.63 -15.15 15.09
C LEU A 66 -7.33 -16.62 15.45
N PRO A 67 -6.14 -17.00 15.95
CA PRO A 67 -5.89 -18.39 16.35
C PRO A 67 -6.82 -18.85 17.48
N LEU A 68 -7.16 -17.95 18.41
CA LEU A 68 -8.10 -18.25 19.49
C LEU A 68 -9.53 -18.41 18.94
N GLY A 69 -9.94 -17.56 17.99
CA GLY A 69 -11.22 -17.69 17.29
C GLY A 69 -11.33 -19.02 16.55
N TYR A 70 -10.24 -19.49 15.92
CA TYR A 70 -10.19 -20.82 15.30
C TYR A 70 -10.39 -21.92 16.33
N TYR A 71 -9.68 -21.87 17.47
CA TYR A 71 -9.85 -22.86 18.54
C TYR A 71 -11.30 -22.94 19.01
N VAL A 72 -11.91 -21.78 19.31
CA VAL A 72 -13.30 -21.70 19.76
C VAL A 72 -14.25 -22.29 18.72
N GLY A 73 -14.08 -21.95 17.43
CA GLY A 73 -14.90 -22.51 16.37
C GLY A 73 -14.73 -24.02 16.17
N MET A 74 -13.51 -24.52 16.33
CA MET A 74 -13.20 -25.96 16.30
C MET A 74 -13.85 -26.73 17.44
N CYS A 75 -14.01 -26.13 18.63
CA CYS A 75 -14.78 -26.75 19.70
C CYS A 75 -16.23 -27.05 19.29
N PHE A 76 -16.84 -26.20 18.44
CA PHE A 76 -18.19 -26.43 17.91
C PHE A 76 -18.21 -27.38 16.72
N ALA A 77 -17.26 -27.25 15.78
CA ALA A 77 -17.20 -28.07 14.57
C ALA A 77 -16.75 -29.53 14.83
N ALA A 78 -15.97 -29.75 15.88
CA ALA A 78 -15.41 -31.05 16.29
C ALA A 78 -15.88 -31.43 17.71
N SER A 79 -17.17 -31.31 17.99
CA SER A 79 -17.74 -31.57 19.33
C SER A 79 -17.43 -32.98 19.85
N GLU A 80 -17.30 -33.96 18.95
CA GLU A 80 -16.92 -35.35 19.26
C GLU A 80 -15.53 -35.49 19.91
N LYS A 81 -14.62 -34.53 19.68
CA LYS A 81 -13.26 -34.54 20.23
C LYS A 81 -13.15 -34.00 21.66
N GLN A 82 -14.28 -33.64 22.29
CA GLN A 82 -14.36 -33.12 23.66
C GLN A 82 -13.34 -31.99 23.96
N LEU A 83 -13.10 -31.10 22.99
CA LEU A 83 -12.12 -29.99 23.11
C LEU A 83 -12.48 -28.96 24.21
N TYR A 84 -13.70 -29.03 24.75
CA TYR A 84 -14.15 -28.23 25.88
C TYR A 84 -13.51 -28.65 27.21
N SER A 85 -13.18 -29.94 27.40
CA SER A 85 -12.51 -30.43 28.59
C SER A 85 -10.99 -30.39 28.39
N LEU A 86 -10.36 -29.34 28.91
CA LEU A 86 -8.90 -29.14 28.84
C LEU A 86 -8.08 -30.37 29.29
N SER A 87 -8.61 -31.14 30.24
CA SER A 87 -7.97 -32.34 30.79
C SER A 87 -8.09 -33.59 29.91
N GLN A 88 -9.00 -33.61 28.94
CA GLN A 88 -9.22 -34.73 28.02
C GLN A 88 -8.83 -34.39 26.57
N ALA A 89 -8.66 -33.09 26.25
CA ALA A 89 -8.21 -32.66 24.93
C ALA A 89 -6.84 -33.26 24.57
N PRO A 90 -6.60 -33.64 23.30
CA PRO A 90 -5.29 -34.11 22.85
C PRO A 90 -4.18 -33.08 23.10
N GLU A 91 -2.95 -33.54 23.36
CA GLU A 91 -1.81 -32.67 23.67
C GLU A 91 -1.58 -31.58 22.62
N ALA A 92 -1.73 -31.92 21.33
CA ALA A 92 -1.60 -30.97 20.23
C ALA A 92 -2.59 -29.79 20.34
N TRP A 93 -3.85 -30.04 20.73
CA TRP A 93 -4.86 -29.00 20.90
C TRP A 93 -4.59 -28.13 22.14
N ARG A 94 -4.04 -28.71 23.21
CA ARG A 94 -3.60 -27.94 24.39
C ARG A 94 -2.44 -27.02 24.05
N LEU A 95 -1.44 -27.51 23.32
CA LEU A 95 -0.32 -26.69 22.84
C LEU A 95 -0.80 -25.59 21.90
N PHE A 96 -1.74 -25.89 21.00
CA PHE A 96 -2.35 -24.89 20.13
C PHE A 96 -3.10 -23.82 20.93
N LEU A 97 -3.93 -24.20 21.91
CA LEU A 97 -4.64 -23.26 22.77
C LEU A 97 -3.66 -22.39 23.55
N LEU A 98 -2.61 -22.97 24.11
CA LEU A 98 -1.57 -22.23 24.81
C LEU A 98 -0.96 -21.16 23.89
N LEU A 99 -0.57 -21.54 22.67
CA LEU A 99 -0.04 -20.59 21.68
C LEU A 99 -1.07 -19.51 21.32
N ALA A 100 -2.32 -19.91 21.07
CA ALA A 100 -3.43 -19.03 20.72
C ALA A 100 -3.77 -18.01 21.82
N VAL A 101 -3.51 -18.32 23.10
CA VAL A 101 -3.65 -17.39 24.24
C VAL A 101 -2.40 -16.55 24.45
N THR A 102 -1.20 -17.10 24.18
CA THR A 102 0.06 -16.33 24.31
C THR A 102 0.14 -15.15 23.34
N LEU A 103 -0.36 -15.29 22.11
CA LEU A 103 -0.34 -14.21 21.12
C LEU A 103 -1.11 -12.95 21.56
N PRO A 104 -2.40 -13.03 21.97
CA PRO A 104 -3.15 -11.87 22.42
C PRO A 104 -2.67 -11.33 23.77
N THR A 105 -2.09 -12.16 24.64
CA THR A 105 -1.48 -11.68 25.89
C THR A 105 -0.21 -10.88 25.62
N ILE A 106 0.64 -11.31 24.70
CA ILE A 106 1.81 -10.53 24.22
C ILE A 106 1.34 -9.23 23.55
N ALA A 107 0.33 -9.28 22.69
CA ALA A 107 -0.22 -8.06 22.06
C ALA A 107 -0.77 -7.09 23.11
N SER A 108 -1.54 -7.58 24.08
CA SER A 108 -2.14 -6.77 25.15
C SER A 108 -1.09 -6.15 26.07
N THR A 109 -0.06 -6.91 26.45
CA THR A 109 1.06 -6.38 27.25
C THR A 109 1.86 -5.33 26.49
N LEU A 110 2.07 -5.51 25.18
CA LEU A 110 2.71 -4.51 24.33
C LEU A 110 1.87 -3.22 24.21
N ILE A 111 0.55 -3.34 24.03
CA ILE A 111 -0.37 -2.20 23.96
C ILE A 111 -0.42 -1.46 25.31
N TYR A 112 -0.46 -2.21 26.42
CA TYR A 112 -0.38 -1.63 27.76
C TYR A 112 0.95 -0.89 27.97
N TYR A 113 2.06 -1.51 27.56
CA TYR A 113 3.38 -0.88 27.58
C TYR A 113 3.41 0.43 26.76
N TRP A 114 2.75 0.48 25.60
CA TRP A 114 2.61 1.72 24.84
C TRP A 114 1.74 2.76 25.55
N SER A 115 0.62 2.36 26.14
CA SER A 115 -0.33 3.28 26.76
C SER A 115 0.15 3.89 28.07
N CYS A 116 1.00 3.19 28.84
CA CYS A 116 1.49 3.64 30.14
C CYS A 116 2.24 4.99 30.13
N ASP A 117 2.93 5.33 29.04
CA ASP A 117 3.62 6.63 28.89
C ASP A 117 2.89 7.54 27.90
N GLN A 118 1.57 7.55 28.01
CA GLN A 118 0.66 8.30 27.16
C GLN A 118 0.99 8.16 25.65
N TRP A 119 1.32 6.94 25.22
CA TRP A 119 1.69 6.55 23.86
C TRP A 119 3.08 6.98 23.36
N ALA A 120 3.92 7.63 24.16
CA ALA A 120 5.26 8.07 23.74
C ALA A 120 6.17 6.92 23.28
N ARG A 121 5.96 5.72 23.83
CA ARG A 121 6.70 4.50 23.47
C ARG A 121 6.22 3.82 22.19
N HIS A 122 5.08 4.24 21.64
CA HIS A 122 4.56 3.69 20.39
C HIS A 122 5.50 4.03 19.23
N PRO A 123 5.71 3.13 18.24
CA PRO A 123 6.62 3.37 17.12
C PRO A 123 6.37 4.68 16.38
N LEU A 124 5.10 5.02 16.10
CA LEU A 124 4.74 6.29 15.46
C LEU A 124 5.13 7.51 16.32
N ALA A 125 4.86 7.48 17.62
CA ALA A 125 5.21 8.57 18.53
C ALA A 125 6.73 8.74 18.63
N ARG A 126 7.48 7.62 18.67
CA ARG A 126 8.96 7.65 18.63
C ARG A 126 9.49 8.26 17.35
N THR A 127 8.93 7.92 16.19
CA THR A 127 9.32 8.55 14.92
C THR A 127 9.05 10.05 14.93
N LEU A 128 7.88 10.48 15.43
CA LEU A 128 7.56 11.91 15.54
C LEU A 128 8.44 12.64 16.57
N ALA A 129 8.88 11.95 17.62
CA ALA A 129 9.77 12.50 18.63
C ALA A 129 11.14 12.89 18.06
N LEU A 130 11.62 12.20 17.01
CA LEU A 130 12.88 12.55 16.34
C LEU A 130 12.84 13.94 15.69
N TYR A 131 11.64 14.42 15.37
CA TYR A 131 11.40 15.71 14.75
C TYR A 131 10.97 16.79 15.75
N ALA A 132 10.89 16.46 17.03
CA ALA A 132 10.46 17.38 18.07
C ALA A 132 11.62 18.31 18.48
N LEU A 133 11.31 19.57 18.79
CA LEU A 133 12.32 20.50 19.30
C LEU A 133 12.64 20.14 20.75
N PRO A 134 13.83 20.49 21.29
CA PRO A 134 14.19 20.16 22.68
C PRO A 134 13.18 20.62 23.74
N GLN A 135 12.43 21.69 23.45
CA GLN A 135 11.42 22.28 24.34
C GLN A 135 9.99 21.80 24.05
N SER A 136 9.76 21.06 22.96
CA SER A 136 8.44 20.57 22.57
C SER A 136 8.42 19.06 22.47
N GLY A 137 7.45 18.41 23.12
CA GLY A 137 7.31 16.95 23.02
C GLY A 137 6.83 16.50 21.64
N TRP A 138 6.91 15.19 21.37
CA TRP A 138 6.38 14.57 20.14
C TRP A 138 4.91 14.93 19.84
N ARG A 139 4.14 15.29 20.86
CA ARG A 139 2.75 15.74 20.76
C ARG A 139 2.57 17.05 20.02
N ALA A 140 3.52 17.98 20.16
CA ALA A 140 3.48 19.23 19.42
C ALA A 140 3.63 18.94 17.92
N VAL A 141 4.55 18.03 17.57
CA VAL A 141 4.71 17.53 16.20
C VAL A 141 3.44 16.82 15.73
N ALA A 142 2.86 15.95 16.57
CA ALA A 142 1.60 15.27 16.25
C ALA A 142 0.44 16.24 16.01
N SER A 143 0.35 17.33 16.79
CA SER A 143 -0.64 18.39 16.58
C SER A 143 -0.42 19.12 15.27
N SER A 144 0.83 19.42 14.91
CA SER A 144 1.17 20.02 13.61
C SER A 144 0.76 19.11 12.46
N VAL A 145 1.08 17.82 12.53
CA VAL A 145 0.69 16.80 11.54
C VAL A 145 -0.83 16.74 11.41
N ASN A 146 -1.57 16.74 12.52
CA ASN A 146 -3.04 16.71 12.49
C ASN A 146 -3.62 17.97 11.82
N THR A 147 -3.09 19.16 12.14
CA THR A 147 -3.53 20.41 11.51
C THR A 147 -3.26 20.43 10.02
N GLU A 148 -2.11 19.91 9.59
CA GLU A 148 -1.74 19.80 8.18
C GLU A 148 -2.57 18.75 7.44
N PHE A 149 -2.84 17.60 8.07
CA PHE A 149 -3.68 16.54 7.52
C PHE A 149 -5.13 16.99 7.29
N ARG A 150 -5.63 17.97 8.04
CA ARG A 150 -6.98 18.52 7.86
C ARG A 150 -7.10 19.41 6.63
N ARG A 151 -5.98 19.84 6.03
CA ARG A 151 -6.01 20.67 4.83
C ARG A 151 -6.49 19.86 3.62
N ILE A 152 -7.16 20.54 2.70
CA ILE A 152 -7.76 19.93 1.50
C ILE A 152 -6.68 19.60 0.47
N ASP A 153 -5.58 20.33 0.49
CA ASP A 153 -4.51 20.29 -0.50
C ASP A 153 -3.49 19.16 -0.29
N LYS A 154 -3.90 18.08 0.38
CA LYS A 154 -3.10 16.87 0.59
C LYS A 154 -3.24 15.90 -0.60
N PHE A 155 -2.14 15.29 -1.00
CA PHE A 155 -2.18 14.16 -1.91
C PHE A 155 -2.35 12.86 -1.10
N ALA A 156 -3.30 12.02 -1.50
CA ALA A 156 -3.53 10.73 -0.85
C ALA A 156 -3.89 9.69 -1.90
N THR A 157 -3.16 8.56 -1.90
CA THR A 157 -3.40 7.43 -2.81
C THR A 157 -3.40 6.10 -2.06
N GLY A 158 -4.13 5.12 -2.58
CA GLY A 158 -4.26 3.77 -2.06
C GLY A 158 -5.39 3.56 -1.04
N ALA A 159 -5.64 2.30 -0.70
CA ALA A 159 -6.71 1.91 0.21
C ALA A 159 -6.46 2.41 1.65
N PRO A 160 -7.50 2.66 2.48
CA PRO A 160 -7.35 3.21 3.84
C PRO A 160 -6.35 2.47 4.75
N GLY A 161 -6.18 1.15 4.56
CA GLY A 161 -5.22 0.32 5.31
C GLY A 161 -3.78 0.35 4.79
N ALA A 162 -3.56 0.82 3.56
CA ALA A 162 -2.28 0.79 2.84
C ALA A 162 -2.11 2.02 1.93
N ARG A 163 -2.30 3.22 2.50
CA ARG A 163 -2.26 4.49 1.75
C ARG A 163 -0.97 5.26 1.92
N VAL A 164 -0.70 6.10 0.94
CA VAL A 164 0.41 7.04 0.92
C VAL A 164 -0.19 8.43 0.94
N ILE A 165 0.27 9.26 1.86
CA ILE A 165 -0.22 10.62 2.06
C ILE A 165 0.97 11.55 1.99
N VAL A 166 0.86 12.58 1.17
CA VAL A 166 1.84 13.66 1.09
C VAL A 166 1.12 14.96 1.42
N THR A 167 1.59 15.60 2.48
CA THR A 167 1.18 16.94 2.90
C THR A 167 2.35 17.90 2.71
N ASP A 168 2.12 19.21 2.84
CA ASP A 168 3.13 20.27 2.64
C ASP A 168 4.52 19.99 3.21
N THR A 169 4.60 19.36 4.38
CA THR A 169 5.83 19.12 5.13
C THR A 169 6.09 17.64 5.41
N TRP A 170 5.11 16.75 5.24
CA TRP A 170 5.26 15.33 5.55
C TRP A 170 5.01 14.41 4.36
N VAL A 171 5.82 13.35 4.30
CA VAL A 171 5.56 12.15 3.51
C VAL A 171 5.23 11.04 4.49
N MET A 172 4.03 10.50 4.39
CA MET A 172 3.52 9.48 5.30
C MET A 172 3.09 8.25 4.52
N LYS A 173 3.53 7.08 4.99
CA LYS A 173 3.05 5.79 4.48
C LYS A 173 2.36 5.04 5.59
N VAL A 174 1.09 4.76 5.36
CA VAL A 174 0.24 3.98 6.23
C VAL A 174 0.30 2.52 5.80
N THR A 175 0.57 1.62 6.74
CA THR A 175 0.49 0.17 6.57
C THR A 175 -0.40 -0.44 7.66
N THR A 176 -0.72 -1.72 7.53
CA THR A 176 -1.57 -2.46 8.48
C THR A 176 -1.11 -2.33 9.93
N TYR A 177 0.20 -2.45 10.19
CA TYR A 177 0.76 -2.48 11.55
C TYR A 177 1.61 -1.26 11.91
N ARG A 178 1.98 -0.42 10.94
CA ARG A 178 2.89 0.71 11.16
C ARG A 178 2.50 1.92 10.32
N VAL A 179 2.83 3.09 10.84
CA VAL A 179 2.78 4.34 10.08
C VAL A 179 4.19 4.89 10.02
N HIS A 180 4.69 5.06 8.80
CA HIS A 180 5.94 5.71 8.51
C HIS A 180 5.66 7.18 8.25
N ALA A 181 6.48 8.06 8.82
CA ALA A 181 6.38 9.49 8.63
C ALA A 181 7.81 10.04 8.50
N ALA A 182 8.02 10.86 7.49
CA ALA A 182 9.27 11.57 7.28
C ALA A 182 8.98 13.00 6.79
N ARG A 183 9.84 13.95 7.17
CA ARG A 183 9.71 15.34 6.71
C ARG A 183 10.21 15.50 5.27
N GLN A 184 9.46 16.19 4.42
CA GLN A 184 9.81 16.42 3.01
C GLN A 184 11.20 17.05 2.83
N GLN A 185 11.56 18.02 3.68
CA GLN A 185 12.86 18.71 3.63
C GLN A 185 14.07 17.77 3.88
N ASP A 186 13.84 16.66 4.57
CA ASP A 186 14.89 15.74 5.03
C ASP A 186 14.83 14.41 4.26
N VAL A 187 14.13 14.37 3.12
CA VAL A 187 13.85 13.15 2.37
C VAL A 187 14.46 13.20 0.97
N HIS A 188 15.05 12.08 0.57
CA HIS A 188 15.47 11.79 -0.79
C HIS A 188 14.55 10.73 -1.38
N LEU A 189 13.93 11.06 -2.50
CA LEU A 189 13.01 10.19 -3.23
C LEU A 189 13.73 9.62 -4.45
N THR A 190 13.77 8.31 -4.57
CA THR A 190 14.35 7.62 -5.72
C THR A 190 13.35 6.66 -6.35
N VAL A 191 13.07 6.78 -7.64
CA VAL A 191 12.27 5.78 -8.36
C VAL A 191 13.17 4.56 -8.60
N THR A 192 12.91 3.47 -7.87
CA THR A 192 13.75 2.27 -7.92
C THR A 192 13.25 1.23 -8.91
N GLY A 193 11.98 1.28 -9.29
CA GLY A 193 11.44 0.33 -10.26
C GLY A 193 10.05 0.70 -10.75
N SER A 194 9.73 0.13 -11.89
CA SER A 194 8.41 0.21 -12.50
C SER A 194 7.94 -1.20 -12.87
N ARG A 195 6.69 -1.52 -12.54
CA ARG A 195 6.07 -2.81 -12.84
C ARG A 195 4.74 -2.61 -13.56
N GLN A 196 4.67 -3.04 -14.81
CA GLN A 196 3.41 -3.08 -15.56
C GLN A 196 2.61 -4.32 -15.14
N HIS A 197 1.32 -4.13 -14.86
CA HIS A 197 0.35 -5.18 -14.65
C HIS A 197 -0.67 -5.14 -15.79
N ALA A 198 -0.76 -6.22 -16.56
CA ALA A 198 -1.69 -6.33 -17.69
C ALA A 198 -3.16 -6.39 -17.25
N LEU A 199 -3.42 -6.77 -15.99
CA LEU A 199 -4.74 -6.84 -15.38
C LEU A 199 -4.67 -6.18 -14.00
N SER A 200 -5.47 -5.13 -13.80
CA SER A 200 -5.74 -4.54 -12.49
C SER A 200 -7.11 -5.01 -12.01
N ALA A 201 -7.31 -5.14 -10.69
CA ALA A 201 -8.62 -5.51 -10.13
C ALA A 201 -9.71 -4.47 -10.45
N ASP A 202 -9.30 -3.21 -10.63
CA ASP A 202 -10.22 -2.07 -10.83
C ASP A 202 -10.37 -1.65 -12.29
N SER A 203 -9.50 -2.11 -13.21
CA SER A 203 -9.59 -1.77 -14.63
C SER A 203 -9.01 -2.86 -15.54
N SER A 204 -9.66 -3.06 -16.69
CA SER A 204 -9.19 -3.96 -17.76
C SER A 204 -8.02 -3.38 -18.57
N LEU A 205 -7.51 -2.21 -18.18
CA LEU A 205 -6.40 -1.54 -18.84
C LEU A 205 -5.09 -1.89 -18.13
N PRO A 206 -3.97 -1.97 -18.88
CA PRO A 206 -2.66 -2.16 -18.28
C PRO A 206 -2.32 -0.98 -17.36
N VAL A 207 -1.98 -1.27 -16.11
CA VAL A 207 -1.59 -0.27 -15.10
C VAL A 207 -0.11 -0.40 -14.80
N GLN A 208 0.62 0.71 -14.82
CA GLN A 208 2.03 0.74 -14.43
C GLN A 208 2.14 1.21 -12.97
N LEU A 209 2.72 0.38 -12.11
CA LEU A 209 2.98 0.68 -10.71
C LEU A 209 4.45 1.09 -10.52
N LEU A 210 4.65 2.31 -10.04
CA LEU A 210 5.97 2.84 -9.69
C LEU A 210 6.29 2.50 -8.23
N THR A 211 7.54 2.10 -7.97
CA THR A 211 8.09 1.98 -6.62
C THR A 211 9.08 3.10 -6.37
N ILE A 212 8.78 3.95 -5.40
CA ILE A 212 9.60 5.08 -4.98
C ILE A 212 10.19 4.77 -3.62
N HIS A 213 11.50 4.69 -3.51
CA HIS A 213 12.19 4.56 -2.25
C HIS A 213 12.33 5.92 -1.57
N VAL A 214 11.91 5.98 -0.31
CA VAL A 214 11.94 7.17 0.53
C VAL A 214 13.02 6.98 1.58
N ALA A 215 14.16 7.64 1.40
CA ALA A 215 15.24 7.66 2.37
C ALA A 215 15.24 9.00 3.11
N SER A 216 15.39 8.99 4.44
CA SER A 216 15.57 10.21 5.22
C SER A 216 17.05 10.46 5.51
N ALA A 217 17.46 11.73 5.51
CA ALA A 217 18.78 12.16 5.95
C ALA A 217 19.04 11.88 7.44
N SER A 218 17.97 11.75 8.24
CA SER A 218 18.07 11.42 9.66
C SER A 218 18.22 9.90 9.86
N PRO A 219 19.34 9.40 10.44
CA PRO A 219 19.58 7.96 10.58
C PRO A 219 18.60 7.24 11.52
N GLY A 220 17.88 7.99 12.37
CA GLY A 220 16.83 7.46 13.24
C GLY A 220 15.54 7.06 12.51
N VAL A 221 15.37 7.49 11.26
CA VAL A 221 14.15 7.25 10.48
C VAL A 221 14.42 6.16 9.45
N ARG A 222 13.69 5.04 9.58
CA ARG A 222 13.83 3.91 8.64
C ARG A 222 13.28 4.29 7.27
N ALA A 223 14.07 4.04 6.23
CA ALA A 223 13.62 4.17 4.85
C ALA A 223 12.42 3.25 4.57
N PHE A 224 11.57 3.67 3.63
CA PHE A 224 10.37 2.92 3.25
C PHE A 224 10.05 3.13 1.77
N ASP A 225 9.39 2.14 1.16
CA ASP A 225 9.01 2.23 -0.25
C ASP A 225 7.55 2.66 -0.40
N ILE A 226 7.29 3.63 -1.26
CA ILE A 226 5.96 4.03 -1.72
C ILE A 226 5.66 3.29 -3.02
N ARG A 227 4.41 2.86 -3.19
CA ARG A 227 3.91 2.33 -4.46
C ARG A 227 2.74 3.20 -4.91
N LEU A 228 2.76 3.64 -6.16
CA LEU A 228 1.68 4.43 -6.76
C LEU A 228 1.49 4.06 -8.22
N ASN A 229 0.33 4.40 -8.77
CA ASN A 229 0.07 4.32 -10.20
C ASN A 229 0.88 5.40 -10.93
N SER A 230 1.43 5.09 -12.10
CA SER A 230 2.19 6.04 -12.91
C SER A 230 1.35 7.25 -13.35
N THR A 231 0.02 7.09 -13.45
CA THR A 231 -0.90 8.20 -13.76
C THR A 231 -0.95 9.26 -12.65
N GLU A 232 -0.75 8.86 -11.40
CA GLU A 232 -0.77 9.76 -10.23
C GLU A 232 0.61 10.36 -9.94
N TYR A 233 1.63 9.99 -10.72
CA TYR A 233 3.00 10.47 -10.53
C TYR A 233 3.12 11.98 -10.71
N GLY A 234 2.36 12.55 -11.66
CA GLY A 234 2.33 14.00 -11.89
C GLY A 234 1.84 14.78 -10.67
N GLU A 235 0.68 14.40 -10.13
CA GLU A 235 0.09 15.01 -8.93
C GLU A 235 1.01 14.89 -7.70
N LEU A 236 1.67 13.73 -7.56
CA LEU A 236 2.66 13.52 -6.51
C LEU A 236 3.85 14.49 -6.67
N CYS A 237 4.36 14.68 -7.90
CA CYS A 237 5.45 15.60 -8.16
C CYS A 237 5.07 17.06 -7.86
N GLU A 238 3.83 17.47 -8.17
CA GLU A 238 3.34 18.82 -7.86
C GLU A 238 3.30 19.10 -6.35
N LYS A 239 3.07 18.06 -5.53
CA LYS A 239 2.99 18.20 -4.07
C LYS A 239 4.32 18.04 -3.34
N LEU A 240 5.33 17.50 -4.01
CA LEU A 240 6.64 17.30 -3.42
C LEU A 240 7.52 18.52 -3.62
N ARG A 241 8.10 19.01 -2.52
CA ARG A 241 9.12 20.07 -2.56
C ARG A 241 10.50 19.55 -2.93
N ALA A 242 10.76 18.27 -2.68
CA ALA A 242 12.03 17.62 -2.97
C ALA A 242 12.00 16.99 -4.37
N PRO A 243 13.07 17.14 -5.18
CA PRO A 243 13.13 16.52 -6.49
C PRO A 243 13.21 15.00 -6.37
N ILE A 244 12.41 14.30 -7.18
CA ILE A 244 12.47 12.85 -7.31
C ILE A 244 13.61 12.50 -8.29
N ARG A 245 14.52 11.62 -7.86
CA ARG A 245 15.60 11.10 -8.72
C ARG A 245 15.15 9.80 -9.36
N SER A 246 15.27 9.67 -10.69
CA SER A 246 15.02 8.40 -11.36
C SER A 246 16.28 7.52 -11.34
N ALA A 247 16.14 6.23 -11.08
CA ALA A 247 17.21 5.27 -11.35
C ALA A 247 17.38 5.13 -12.88
N ALA A 248 18.62 4.91 -13.33
CA ALA A 248 19.02 5.03 -14.74
C ALA A 248 18.21 4.20 -15.76
N ASN A 249 17.46 3.18 -15.31
CA ASN A 249 16.74 2.23 -16.17
C ASN A 249 15.22 2.21 -15.92
N VAL A 250 14.64 3.25 -15.33
CA VAL A 250 13.19 3.28 -15.08
C VAL A 250 12.48 4.24 -16.03
N VAL A 251 11.75 3.67 -16.99
CA VAL A 251 10.83 4.40 -17.88
C VAL A 251 9.49 4.58 -17.15
N ILE A 252 9.01 5.83 -17.09
CA ILE A 252 7.75 6.21 -16.46
C ILE A 252 6.78 6.62 -17.57
N HIS A 253 5.69 5.88 -17.74
CA HIS A 253 4.61 6.26 -18.67
C HIS A 253 3.52 6.96 -17.87
N GLN A 254 3.43 8.28 -18.02
CA GLN A 254 2.45 9.08 -17.27
C GLN A 254 1.08 9.07 -17.95
N SER A 255 1.03 8.79 -19.25
CA SER A 255 -0.22 8.74 -20.02
C SER A 255 -0.37 7.45 -20.84
N LEU A 256 -1.62 7.11 -21.17
CA LEU A 256 -1.94 6.07 -22.17
C LEU A 256 -1.37 6.39 -23.55
N GLY A 257 -1.18 7.68 -23.87
CA GLY A 257 -0.53 8.11 -25.11
C GLY A 257 0.93 7.68 -25.16
N ASP A 258 1.68 7.81 -24.06
CA ASP A 258 3.08 7.38 -24.00
C ASP A 258 3.20 5.87 -24.17
N LEU A 259 2.30 5.12 -23.51
CA LEU A 259 2.24 3.67 -23.64
C LEU A 259 1.86 3.24 -25.07
N PHE A 260 0.92 3.96 -25.70
CA PHE A 260 0.55 3.72 -27.09
C PHE A 260 1.72 3.98 -28.02
N LEU A 261 2.43 5.10 -27.87
CA LEU A 261 3.56 5.45 -28.74
C LEU A 261 4.67 4.40 -28.66
N GLU A 262 5.02 3.95 -27.45
CA GLU A 262 6.01 2.89 -27.26
C GLU A 262 5.53 1.56 -27.86
N THR A 263 4.30 1.14 -27.56
CA THR A 263 3.73 -0.10 -28.10
C THR A 263 3.67 -0.04 -29.63
N PHE A 264 3.22 1.08 -30.18
CA PHE A 264 3.13 1.32 -31.61
C PHE A 264 4.51 1.29 -32.26
N ALA A 265 5.50 1.99 -31.69
CA ALA A 265 6.87 1.96 -32.19
C ALA A 265 7.43 0.53 -32.21
N SER A 266 7.23 -0.23 -31.12
CA SER A 266 7.67 -1.63 -31.05
C SER A 266 7.00 -2.52 -32.10
N LEU A 267 5.71 -2.30 -32.38
CA LEU A 267 4.97 -3.03 -33.41
C LEU A 267 5.41 -2.63 -34.82
N VAL A 268 5.73 -1.34 -35.03
CA VAL A 268 6.26 -0.84 -36.30
C VAL A 268 7.66 -1.39 -36.57
N GLU A 269 8.52 -1.48 -35.55
CA GLU A 269 9.86 -2.08 -35.69
C GLU A 269 9.81 -3.57 -36.10
N VAL A 270 8.81 -4.31 -35.63
CA VAL A 270 8.60 -5.72 -35.96
C VAL A 270 7.91 -5.90 -37.32
N ASN A 271 7.25 -4.87 -37.85
CA ASN A 271 6.54 -4.96 -39.12
C ASN A 271 7.53 -5.03 -40.30
N PRO A 272 7.34 -5.98 -41.25
CA PRO A 272 8.18 -6.07 -42.43
C PRO A 272 8.03 -4.80 -43.27
N THR A 273 9.16 -4.20 -43.66
CA THR A 273 9.18 -3.04 -44.56
C THR A 273 8.53 -3.41 -45.89
N TYR A 274 7.46 -2.71 -46.25
CA TYR A 274 6.80 -2.87 -47.54
C TYR A 274 7.69 -2.28 -48.65
N SER A 275 8.28 -3.14 -49.48
CA SER A 275 8.96 -2.72 -50.70
C SER A 275 7.92 -2.45 -51.79
N VAL A 276 7.78 -1.18 -52.18
CA VAL A 276 6.89 -0.80 -53.28
C VAL A 276 7.37 -1.47 -54.59
N PRO A 277 6.52 -2.23 -55.29
CA PRO A 277 6.85 -2.78 -56.60
C PRO A 277 7.16 -1.65 -57.58
N SER A 278 8.25 -1.79 -58.34
CA SER A 278 8.75 -0.79 -59.30
C SER A 278 7.76 -0.42 -60.41
N SER A 279 6.69 -1.21 -60.60
CA SER A 279 5.58 -0.90 -61.52
C SER A 279 4.61 0.18 -60.99
N GLN A 280 4.61 0.48 -59.69
CA GLN A 280 3.75 1.51 -59.08
C GLN A 280 4.48 2.83 -58.80
N VAL A 281 5.82 2.84 -58.78
CA VAL A 281 6.62 4.08 -58.63
C VAL A 281 6.42 5.02 -59.82
N GLY A 282 6.10 4.47 -61.01
CA GLY A 282 5.83 5.24 -62.22
C GLY A 282 4.48 5.98 -62.27
N VAL A 283 3.51 5.63 -61.41
CA VAL A 283 2.17 6.26 -61.45
C VAL A 283 2.08 7.49 -60.55
N ALA A 284 2.81 7.53 -59.43
CA ALA A 284 2.88 8.71 -58.57
C ALA A 284 3.87 9.78 -59.10
N ALA A 285 4.90 9.38 -59.85
CA ALA A 285 5.83 10.32 -60.46
C ALA A 285 5.24 11.09 -61.66
N GLY A 286 4.10 10.63 -62.21
CA GLY A 286 3.46 11.25 -63.37
C GLY A 286 2.47 12.38 -63.07
N LEU A 287 2.15 12.66 -61.80
CA LEU A 287 1.14 13.67 -61.43
C LEU A 287 1.67 14.78 -60.49
N GLY A 288 2.98 14.83 -60.24
CA GLY A 288 3.58 15.70 -59.22
C GLY A 288 4.66 16.67 -59.70
N THR A 289 4.89 16.87 -61.00
CA THR A 289 5.76 17.95 -61.50
C THR A 289 5.04 19.31 -61.47
N GLN A 290 4.63 19.77 -60.30
CA GLN A 290 4.29 21.19 -60.14
C GLN A 290 4.52 21.85 -58.78
N TYR A 291 4.90 21.13 -57.71
CA TYR A 291 5.31 21.79 -56.47
C TYR A 291 6.55 21.13 -55.89
N GLY A 292 7.68 21.84 -56.00
CA GLY A 292 8.95 21.41 -55.44
C GLY A 292 8.89 21.36 -53.93
N VAL A 293 9.19 20.19 -53.36
CA VAL A 293 9.69 20.04 -52.00
C VAL A 293 10.80 19.00 -52.06
N GLY A 294 12.01 19.42 -51.68
CA GLY A 294 13.20 18.58 -51.66
C GLY A 294 13.11 17.44 -50.63
N PRO A 295 14.06 16.49 -50.68
CA PRO A 295 14.03 15.33 -49.80
C PRO A 295 14.24 15.79 -48.35
N ILE A 296 13.24 15.52 -47.51
CA ILE A 296 13.38 15.64 -46.06
C ILE A 296 14.33 14.54 -45.62
N SER A 297 15.56 14.97 -45.31
CA SER A 297 16.55 14.20 -44.58
C SER A 297 16.00 13.77 -43.22
N ARG A 298 16.42 12.57 -42.79
CA ARG A 298 16.22 11.95 -41.47
C ARG A 298 15.99 12.94 -40.32
N ALA A 299 14.91 12.72 -39.56
CA ALA A 299 14.91 12.86 -38.10
C ALA A 299 13.67 12.17 -37.52
N LEU A 300 13.88 11.01 -36.90
CA LEU A 300 13.39 10.52 -35.60
C LEU A 300 13.51 9.01 -35.56
#